data_AF-A0A671QD86-F1
#
_entry.id   AF-A0A671QD86-F1
#
_cell.length_a   1.000
_cell.length_b   1.000
_cell.length_c   1.000
_cell.angle_alpha   90.00
_cell.angle_beta   90.00
_cell.angle_gamma   90.00
#
_symmetry.space_group_name_H-M   'P 1'
#
loop_
_entity.id
_entity.type
_entity.pdbx_description
1 polymer ?
#
loop_
_entity_poly.entity_id
_entity_poly.type
_entity_poly.pdbx_seq_one_letter_code
_entity_poly.pdbx_strand_id
1 'polypeptide(L)'
;MNARVALVQIAFVVFTLLLSVSVCSQLTVLVRLNDGQITEELLEADSEKDIITVEFRQTDGTLITFLSDFKRHVKIFHALVLGEPEKGQSQYQALCFISHLDHGELIPSEAMARLRQKYPHVVRSADERRSVEQFTMNAALNMSRSWHLSTHIHNVCRDARDLVYTRQQDVKYWLEKGSVFDVFPQSLNVTDLQSCSSTTDPWQPCACSYRLNLEWFPCQLKYCRGQGSNPYKCGIKSCSKGYRFDFYMPHKQLCLWDEDNYYP
;
A
#
# COMPACT_ATOMS: atom_id res chain seq x y z
N MET A 1 -41.74 9.05 37.91
CA MET A 1 -40.71 8.04 37.54
C MET A 1 -40.11 8.23 36.14
N ASN A 2 -40.66 9.08 35.26
CA ASN A 2 -40.25 9.12 33.85
C ASN A 2 -39.08 10.05 33.52
N ALA A 3 -38.86 11.11 34.29
CA ALA A 3 -37.81 12.10 34.00
C ALA A 3 -36.38 11.58 34.24
N ARG A 4 -36.18 10.72 35.25
CA ARG A 4 -34.86 10.13 35.56
C ARG A 4 -34.45 9.09 34.51
N VAL A 5 -35.40 8.31 33.99
CA VAL A 5 -35.14 7.32 32.94
C VAL A 5 -34.77 8.02 31.63
N ALA A 6 -35.46 9.11 31.27
CA ALA A 6 -35.14 9.92 30.10
C ALA A 6 -33.75 10.56 30.18
N LEU A 7 -33.37 11.10 31.35
CA LEU A 7 -32.03 11.68 31.58
C LEU A 7 -30.90 10.65 31.45
N VAL A 8 -31.12 9.43 31.96
CA VAL A 8 -30.14 8.33 31.83
C VAL A 8 -30.02 7.88 30.37
N GLN A 9 -31.12 7.78 29.63
CA GLN A 9 -31.09 7.44 28.21
C GLN A 9 -30.40 8.51 27.35
N ILE A 10 -30.68 9.79 27.61
CA ILE A 10 -30.01 10.90 26.89
C ILE A 10 -28.51 10.90 27.21
N ALA A 11 -28.11 10.71 28.48
CA ALA A 11 -26.71 10.61 28.84
C ALA A 11 -26.01 9.40 28.20
N PHE A 12 -26.70 8.26 28.10
CA PHE A 12 -26.17 7.05 27.45
C PHE A 12 -26.01 7.26 25.93
N VAL A 13 -27.00 7.87 25.27
CA VAL A 13 -26.94 8.20 23.83
C VAL A 13 -25.82 9.20 23.56
N VAL A 14 -25.70 10.25 24.36
CA VAL A 14 -24.62 11.24 24.25
C VAL A 14 -23.26 10.60 24.53
N PHE A 15 -23.15 9.70 25.50
CA PHE A 15 -21.92 8.94 25.77
C PHE A 15 -21.55 8.01 24.61
N THR A 16 -22.53 7.31 24.01
CA THR A 16 -22.28 6.50 22.81
C THR A 16 -21.92 7.36 21.58
N LEU A 17 -22.51 8.56 21.44
CA LEU A 17 -22.17 9.50 20.37
C LEU A 17 -20.79 10.16 20.58
N LEU A 18 -20.38 10.36 21.84
CA LEU A 18 -19.06 10.88 22.22
C LEU A 18 -17.97 9.80 22.14
N LEU A 19 -18.33 8.52 22.23
CA LEU A 19 -17.42 7.39 21.99
C LEU A 19 -17.25 7.07 20.50
N SER A 20 -18.16 7.50 19.64
CA SER A 20 -18.06 7.34 18.18
C SER A 20 -17.24 8.43 17.49
N VAL A 21 -16.26 9.04 18.19
CA VAL A 21 -15.29 9.94 17.54
C VAL A 21 -14.49 9.08 16.56
N SER A 22 -14.78 9.26 15.27
CA SER A 22 -14.25 8.52 14.13
C SER A 22 -12.78 8.14 14.31
N VAL A 23 -12.55 6.83 14.51
CA VAL A 23 -11.21 6.23 14.62
C VAL A 23 -10.57 6.01 13.23
N CYS A 24 -11.41 6.08 12.20
CA CYS A 24 -10.98 6.19 10.81
C CYS A 24 -10.96 7.65 10.38
N SER A 25 -9.94 8.03 9.62
CA SER A 25 -9.86 9.34 8.98
C SER A 25 -9.44 9.18 7.52
N GLN A 26 -9.89 10.12 6.71
CA GLN A 26 -9.58 10.20 5.30
C GLN A 26 -8.98 11.57 5.00
N LEU A 27 -7.93 11.60 4.17
CA LEU A 27 -7.31 12.81 3.68
C LEU A 27 -6.95 12.68 2.20
N THR A 28 -7.59 13.48 1.37
CA THR A 28 -7.22 13.60 -0.05
C THR A 28 -6.16 14.68 -0.22
N VAL A 29 -5.15 14.40 -1.05
CA VAL A 29 -4.02 15.29 -1.31
C VAL A 29 -3.80 15.37 -2.81
N LEU A 30 -3.60 16.57 -3.34
CA LEU A 30 -3.13 16.71 -4.71
C LEU A 30 -1.63 16.49 -4.73
N VAL A 31 -1.15 15.57 -5.56
CA VAL A 31 0.28 15.24 -5.70
C VAL A 31 0.68 15.34 -7.17
N ARG A 32 1.95 15.67 -7.41
CA ARG A 32 2.52 15.65 -8.75
C ARG A 32 3.24 14.31 -8.96
N LEU A 33 2.79 13.57 -9.97
CA LEU A 33 3.41 12.32 -10.42
C LEU A 33 4.77 12.60 -11.07
N ASN A 34 5.61 11.56 -11.21
CA ASN A 34 6.94 11.68 -11.83
C ASN A 34 6.91 12.23 -13.28
N ASP A 35 5.82 12.03 -14.02
CA ASP A 35 5.63 12.58 -15.38
C ASP A 35 5.11 14.03 -15.40
N GLY A 36 4.94 14.64 -14.23
CA GLY A 36 4.50 16.02 -14.07
C GLY A 36 2.98 16.21 -13.99
N GLN A 37 2.20 15.16 -14.25
CA GLN A 37 0.73 15.22 -14.11
C GLN A 37 0.32 15.30 -12.64
N ILE A 38 -0.86 15.86 -12.39
CA ILE A 38 -1.41 16.00 -11.03
C ILE A 38 -2.50 14.96 -10.84
N THR A 39 -2.43 14.21 -9.75
CA THR A 39 -3.49 13.28 -9.33
C THR A 39 -3.92 13.59 -7.90
N GLU A 40 -5.11 13.10 -7.55
CA GLU A 40 -5.52 12.94 -6.17
C GLU A 40 -4.92 11.66 -5.60
N GLU A 41 -4.32 11.77 -4.42
CA GLU A 41 -3.87 10.68 -3.57
C GLU A 41 -4.74 10.67 -2.31
N LEU A 42 -5.33 9.52 -2.03
CA LEU A 42 -6.23 9.27 -0.93
C LEU A 42 -5.47 8.57 0.20
N LEU A 43 -5.30 9.22 1.34
CA LEU A 43 -4.76 8.60 2.55
C LEU A 43 -5.89 8.29 3.52
N GLU A 44 -6.01 7.02 3.89
CA GLU A 44 -6.90 6.57 4.94
C GLU A 44 -6.07 6.03 6.11
N ALA A 45 -6.53 6.30 7.32
CA ALA A 45 -5.91 5.77 8.53
C ALA A 45 -7.00 5.25 9.45
N ASP A 46 -6.82 4.01 9.91
CA ASP A 46 -7.64 3.36 10.93
C ASP A 46 -6.75 3.11 12.13
N SER A 47 -6.86 3.95 13.17
CA SER A 47 -6.01 3.81 14.35
C SER A 47 -6.43 2.67 15.29
N GLU A 48 -7.62 2.09 15.12
CA GLU A 48 -8.05 0.93 15.91
C GLU A 48 -7.40 -0.35 15.38
N LYS A 49 -7.40 -0.49 14.04
CA LYS A 49 -6.75 -1.62 13.37
C LYS A 49 -5.24 -1.43 13.21
N ASP A 50 -4.76 -0.21 13.43
CA ASP A 50 -3.38 0.24 13.22
C ASP A 50 -2.95 0.04 11.77
N ILE A 51 -3.72 0.67 10.86
CA ILE A 51 -3.57 0.54 9.41
C ILE A 51 -3.56 1.90 8.74
N ILE A 52 -2.76 2.00 7.69
CA ILE A 52 -2.75 3.14 6.77
C ILE A 52 -2.90 2.61 5.34
N THR A 53 -3.77 3.23 4.56
CA THR A 53 -3.96 2.96 3.14
C THR A 53 -3.67 4.22 2.34
N VAL A 54 -2.93 4.09 1.24
CA VAL A 54 -2.68 5.15 0.27
C VAL A 54 -3.15 4.66 -1.08
N GLU A 55 -4.09 5.37 -1.70
CA GLU A 55 -4.63 5.03 -3.02
C GLU A 55 -4.49 6.20 -4.00
N PHE A 56 -4.08 5.91 -5.23
CA PHE A 56 -3.99 6.91 -6.29
C PHE A 56 -4.03 6.24 -7.66
N ARG A 57 -4.33 7.04 -8.68
CA ARG A 57 -4.34 6.61 -10.08
C ARG A 57 -3.09 7.12 -10.80
N GLN A 58 -2.41 6.25 -11.52
CA GLN A 58 -1.34 6.62 -12.45
C GLN A 58 -1.92 7.18 -13.75
N THR A 59 -1.07 7.74 -14.60
CA THR A 59 -1.49 8.40 -15.85
C THR A 59 -1.94 7.44 -16.94
N ASP A 60 -1.45 6.21 -16.91
CA ASP A 60 -1.93 5.08 -17.72
C ASP A 60 -3.30 4.53 -17.23
N GLY A 61 -3.84 5.08 -16.14
CA GLY A 61 -5.10 4.67 -15.55
C GLY A 61 -4.99 3.56 -14.50
N THR A 62 -3.78 3.00 -14.29
CA THR A 62 -3.50 1.99 -13.26
C THR A 62 -3.88 2.50 -11.89
N LEU A 63 -4.68 1.74 -11.14
CA LEU A 63 -5.03 2.06 -9.76
C LEU A 63 -4.05 1.39 -8.82
N ILE A 64 -3.41 2.20 -7.97
CA ILE A 64 -2.47 1.74 -6.95
C ILE A 64 -3.12 1.82 -5.59
N THR A 65 -2.99 0.74 -4.82
CA THR A 65 -3.33 0.68 -3.40
C THR A 65 -2.11 0.21 -2.62
N PHE A 66 -1.61 1.04 -1.71
CA PHE A 66 -0.58 0.70 -0.75
C PHE A 66 -1.19 0.62 0.65
N LEU A 67 -1.13 -0.55 1.28
CA LEU A 67 -1.63 -0.76 2.63
C LEU A 67 -0.47 -1.12 3.57
N SER A 68 -0.40 -0.45 4.72
CA SER A 68 0.51 -0.76 5.82
C SER A 68 -0.27 -1.25 7.03
N ASP A 69 -0.07 -2.50 7.42
CA ASP A 69 -0.60 -3.13 8.63
C ASP A 69 0.52 -3.17 9.68
N PHE A 70 0.51 -2.18 10.58
CA PHE A 70 1.54 -2.01 11.60
C PHE A 70 1.47 -3.10 12.66
N LYS A 71 0.26 -3.59 12.97
CA LYS A 71 0.04 -4.65 13.95
C LYS A 71 0.67 -5.97 13.51
N ARG A 72 0.67 -6.25 12.21
CA ARG A 72 1.27 -7.46 11.62
C ARG A 72 2.66 -7.24 11.02
N HIS A 73 3.13 -6.00 10.95
CA HIS A 73 4.35 -5.62 10.25
C HIS A 73 4.35 -6.09 8.78
N VAL A 74 3.24 -5.83 8.09
CA VAL A 74 3.03 -6.21 6.69
C VAL A 74 2.71 -4.97 5.88
N LYS A 75 3.36 -4.81 4.72
CA LYS A 75 2.97 -3.85 3.70
C LYS A 75 2.55 -4.59 2.42
N ILE A 76 1.47 -4.10 1.82
CA ILE A 76 0.82 -4.67 0.64
C ILE A 76 0.82 -3.59 -0.44
N PHE A 77 1.34 -3.94 -1.61
CA PHE A 77 1.23 -3.14 -2.81
C PHE A 77 0.30 -3.87 -3.77
N HIS A 78 -0.78 -3.23 -4.16
CA HIS A 78 -1.70 -3.73 -5.15
C HIS A 78 -1.72 -2.76 -6.33
N ALA A 79 -1.54 -3.30 -7.53
CA ALA A 79 -1.61 -2.55 -8.77
C ALA A 79 -2.66 -3.20 -9.69
N LEU A 80 -3.74 -2.49 -9.95
CA LEU A 80 -4.77 -2.87 -10.92
C LEU A 80 -4.49 -2.16 -12.24
N VAL A 81 -3.77 -2.85 -13.12
CA VAL A 81 -3.33 -2.38 -14.43
C VAL A 81 -4.46 -2.59 -15.43
N LEU A 82 -4.85 -1.52 -16.13
CA LEU A 82 -5.87 -1.60 -17.17
C LEU A 82 -5.25 -2.16 -18.45
N GLY A 83 -5.96 -3.05 -19.14
CA GLY A 83 -5.54 -3.51 -20.45
C GLY A 83 -5.60 -2.38 -21.47
N GLU A 84 -4.66 -2.37 -22.41
CA GLU A 84 -4.63 -1.45 -23.55
C GLU A 84 -5.48 -1.97 -24.72
N PRO A 85 -6.64 -1.36 -25.03
CA PRO A 85 -7.51 -1.84 -26.10
C PRO A 85 -6.84 -1.77 -27.48
N GLU A 86 -5.93 -0.79 -27.67
CA GLU A 86 -5.15 -0.63 -28.90
C GLU A 86 -4.20 -1.80 -29.15
N LYS A 87 -3.76 -2.49 -28.09
CA LYS A 87 -2.96 -3.72 -28.14
C LYS A 87 -3.83 -4.99 -28.10
N GLY A 88 -5.15 -4.87 -28.23
CA GLY A 88 -6.09 -5.99 -28.18
C GLY A 88 -6.37 -6.52 -26.78
N GLN A 89 -6.00 -5.78 -25.73
CA GLN A 89 -6.24 -6.15 -24.34
C GLN A 89 -7.55 -5.54 -23.86
N SER A 90 -8.52 -6.38 -23.50
CA SER A 90 -9.85 -5.94 -23.07
C SER A 90 -10.12 -6.14 -21.57
N GLN A 91 -9.17 -6.76 -20.85
CA GLN A 91 -9.29 -7.07 -19.42
C GLN A 91 -8.22 -6.33 -18.63
N TYR A 92 -8.47 -6.12 -17.34
CA TYR A 92 -7.46 -5.64 -16.40
C TYR A 92 -6.62 -6.82 -15.88
N GLN A 93 -5.43 -6.51 -15.37
CA GLN A 93 -4.59 -7.43 -14.64
C GLN A 93 -4.24 -6.82 -13.29
N ALA A 94 -4.28 -7.62 -12.23
CA ALA A 94 -3.89 -7.18 -10.90
C ALA A 94 -2.61 -7.89 -10.45
N LEU A 95 -1.72 -7.12 -9.85
CA LEU A 95 -0.51 -7.60 -9.18
C LEU A 95 -0.65 -7.31 -7.69
N CYS A 96 -0.24 -8.25 -6.84
CA CYS A 96 -0.10 -7.99 -5.41
C CYS A 96 1.28 -8.39 -4.90
N PHE A 97 1.97 -7.46 -4.25
CA PHE A 97 3.29 -7.64 -3.67
C PHE A 97 3.18 -7.44 -2.16
N ILE A 98 3.59 -8.44 -1.39
CA ILE A 98 3.51 -8.44 0.06
C ILE A 98 4.92 -8.53 0.63
N SER A 99 5.24 -7.60 1.53
CA SER A 99 6.58 -7.47 2.11
C SER A 99 6.48 -7.09 3.59
N HIS A 100 7.57 -7.28 4.32
CA HIS A 100 7.70 -6.82 5.70
C HIS A 100 7.67 -5.28 5.75
N LEU A 101 6.95 -4.73 6.75
CA LEU A 101 6.90 -3.30 7.02
C LEU A 101 7.95 -2.94 8.06
N ASP A 102 8.93 -2.11 7.66
CA ASP A 102 9.98 -1.64 8.55
C ASP A 102 9.46 -0.55 9.50
N HIS A 103 10.06 -0.52 10.68
CA HIS A 103 9.72 0.50 11.67
C HIS A 103 10.12 1.90 11.17
N GLY A 104 9.19 2.85 11.25
CA GLY A 104 9.44 4.26 10.89
C GLY A 104 9.43 4.52 9.39
N GLU A 105 8.92 3.60 8.56
CA GLU A 105 8.67 3.91 7.14
C GLU A 105 7.64 5.05 7.00
N LEU A 106 6.55 5.00 7.79
CA LEU A 106 5.51 6.02 7.89
C LEU A 106 5.36 6.50 9.35
N ILE A 107 4.67 7.64 9.54
CA ILE A 107 4.19 8.00 10.88
C ILE A 107 3.13 6.99 11.36
N PRO A 108 2.95 6.82 12.69
CA PRO A 108 1.93 5.92 13.23
C PRO A 108 0.52 6.26 12.76
N SER A 109 -0.35 5.25 12.66
CA SER A 109 -1.75 5.37 12.22
C SER A 109 -2.53 6.41 13.03
N GLU A 110 -2.33 6.47 14.36
CA GLU A 110 -2.93 7.48 15.25
C GLU A 110 -2.57 8.92 14.86
N ALA A 111 -1.32 9.14 14.44
CA ALA A 111 -0.87 10.45 14.00
C ALA A 111 -1.40 10.76 12.60
N MET A 112 -1.42 9.77 11.71
CA MET A 112 -2.02 9.86 10.37
C MET A 112 -3.51 10.24 10.47
N ALA A 113 -4.26 9.62 11.38
CA ALA A 113 -5.70 9.84 11.60
C ALA A 113 -6.04 11.30 12.02
N ARG A 114 -5.06 12.00 12.57
CA ARG A 114 -5.19 13.39 13.06
C ARG A 114 -4.69 14.41 12.05
N LEU A 115 -4.16 13.99 10.91
CA LEU A 115 -3.73 14.92 9.88
C LEU A 115 -4.91 15.73 9.36
N ARG A 116 -4.68 17.03 9.22
CA ARG A 116 -5.64 17.96 8.65
C ARG A 116 -4.91 18.89 7.70
N GLN A 117 -5.52 19.15 6.56
CA GLN A 117 -5.00 20.12 5.61
C GLN A 117 -5.66 21.47 5.80
N LYS A 118 -4.84 22.52 5.82
CA LYS A 118 -5.33 23.90 5.81
C LYS A 118 -5.77 24.35 4.40
N TYR A 119 -5.10 23.84 3.36
CA TYR A 119 -5.33 24.21 1.97
C TYR A 119 -5.40 22.94 1.11
N PRO A 120 -6.61 22.47 0.75
CA PRO A 120 -6.81 21.21 0.02
C PRO A 120 -6.39 21.30 -1.47
N HIS A 121 -6.46 22.49 -2.07
CA HIS A 121 -6.11 22.68 -3.49
C HIS A 121 -4.60 22.85 -3.75
N VAL A 122 -3.76 22.74 -2.72
CA VAL A 122 -2.31 22.88 -2.88
C VAL A 122 -1.72 21.54 -3.30
N VAL A 123 -1.10 21.52 -4.47
CA VAL A 123 -0.28 20.40 -4.93
C VAL A 123 0.91 20.23 -3.99
N ARG A 124 1.02 19.05 -3.39
CA ARG A 124 2.09 18.67 -2.47
C ARG A 124 3.23 18.01 -3.22
N SER A 125 4.42 18.28 -2.74
CA SER A 125 5.65 17.56 -3.09
C SER A 125 6.26 17.01 -1.80
N ALA A 126 6.97 15.90 -1.89
CA ALA A 126 7.71 15.36 -0.76
C ALA A 126 8.85 16.31 -0.33
N ASP A 127 9.07 16.43 0.98
CA ASP A 127 10.24 17.17 1.52
C ASP A 127 11.56 16.42 1.24
N GLU A 128 11.49 15.09 1.16
CA GLU A 128 12.64 14.21 0.96
C GLU A 128 12.31 13.11 -0.06
N ARG A 129 13.21 12.86 -1.01
CA ARG A 129 13.14 11.72 -1.92
C ARG A 129 14.04 10.60 -1.37
N ARG A 130 13.43 9.50 -0.91
CA ARG A 130 14.15 8.30 -0.45
C ARG A 130 14.64 7.48 -1.65
N SER A 131 15.66 6.65 -1.41
CA SER A 131 16.19 5.72 -2.41
C SER A 131 15.14 4.71 -2.85
N VAL A 132 15.26 4.25 -4.09
CA VAL A 132 14.42 3.16 -4.62
C VAL A 132 14.71 1.88 -3.86
N GLU A 133 13.67 1.22 -3.35
CA GLU A 133 13.76 -0.09 -2.73
C GLU A 133 13.50 -1.18 -3.78
N GLN A 134 14.39 -2.17 -3.85
CA GLN A 134 14.31 -3.27 -4.80
C GLN A 134 13.93 -4.56 -4.09
N PHE A 135 12.98 -5.29 -4.67
CA PHE A 135 12.49 -6.55 -4.14
C PHE A 135 12.58 -7.65 -5.19
N THR A 136 13.28 -8.72 -4.86
CA THR A 136 13.22 -9.98 -5.61
C THR A 136 12.14 -10.86 -4.98
N MET A 137 11.00 -10.98 -5.66
CA MET A 137 9.83 -11.68 -5.15
C MET A 137 9.87 -13.16 -5.55
N ASN A 138 10.60 -13.93 -4.75
CA ASN A 138 10.95 -15.33 -5.01
C ASN A 138 10.01 -16.35 -4.33
N ALA A 139 8.86 -15.90 -3.82
CA ALA A 139 7.81 -16.75 -3.28
C ALA A 139 6.43 -16.24 -3.68
N ALA A 140 5.43 -17.12 -3.75
CA ALA A 140 4.04 -16.76 -3.97
C ALA A 140 3.18 -17.24 -2.79
N LEU A 141 2.28 -16.40 -2.30
CA LEU A 141 1.42 -16.70 -1.16
C LEU A 141 0.20 -17.51 -1.60
N ASN A 142 -0.16 -18.52 -0.81
CA ASN A 142 -1.43 -19.20 -0.97
C ASN A 142 -2.54 -18.39 -0.30
N MET A 143 -3.46 -17.87 -1.12
CA MET A 143 -4.54 -17.00 -0.66
C MET A 143 -5.56 -17.68 0.26
N SER A 144 -5.57 -19.02 0.35
CA SER A 144 -6.50 -19.76 1.21
C SER A 144 -6.28 -19.50 2.71
N ARG A 145 -5.02 -19.23 3.11
CA ARG A 145 -4.63 -19.01 4.52
C ARG A 145 -3.93 -17.67 4.76
N SER A 146 -3.92 -16.79 3.76
CA SER A 146 -3.23 -15.50 3.86
C SER A 146 -3.81 -14.56 4.93
N TRP A 147 -5.08 -14.73 5.31
CA TRP A 147 -5.74 -13.94 6.35
C TRP A 147 -5.08 -14.07 7.74
N HIS A 148 -4.38 -15.18 8.00
CA HIS A 148 -3.64 -15.37 9.24
C HIS A 148 -2.38 -14.50 9.32
N LEU A 149 -1.80 -14.13 8.17
CA LEU A 149 -0.71 -13.17 8.09
C LEU A 149 -1.23 -11.74 8.30
N SER A 150 -2.20 -11.34 7.50
CA SER A 150 -2.98 -10.12 7.69
C SER A 150 -4.37 -10.31 7.10
N THR A 151 -5.39 -9.90 7.84
CA THR A 151 -6.80 -10.01 7.44
C THR A 151 -7.12 -9.19 6.18
N HIS A 152 -6.26 -8.24 5.83
CA HIS A 152 -6.47 -7.32 4.71
C HIS A 152 -6.01 -7.90 3.37
N ILE A 153 -5.11 -8.89 3.38
CA ILE A 153 -4.54 -9.49 2.17
C ILE A 153 -5.64 -10.03 1.26
N HIS A 154 -6.61 -10.76 1.82
CA HIS A 154 -7.67 -11.37 1.01
C HIS A 154 -8.48 -10.33 0.23
N ASN A 155 -8.82 -9.21 0.86
CA ASN A 155 -9.65 -8.18 0.24
C ASN A 155 -8.86 -7.33 -0.76
N VAL A 156 -7.63 -6.91 -0.39
CA VAL A 156 -6.80 -6.05 -1.23
C VAL A 156 -6.23 -6.79 -2.44
N CYS A 157 -5.80 -8.04 -2.26
CA CYS A 157 -5.17 -8.82 -3.34
C CYS A 157 -6.15 -9.74 -4.09
N ARG A 158 -7.47 -9.63 -3.85
CA ARG A 158 -8.46 -10.57 -4.41
C ARG A 158 -8.37 -10.70 -5.94
N ASP A 159 -8.23 -9.56 -6.62
CA ASP A 159 -8.25 -9.49 -8.07
C ASP A 159 -6.95 -10.00 -8.70
N ALA A 160 -5.86 -10.08 -7.93
CA ALA A 160 -4.57 -10.59 -8.38
C ALA A 160 -4.55 -12.12 -8.52
N ARG A 161 -5.56 -12.84 -8.00
CA ARG A 161 -5.69 -14.30 -8.07
C ARG A 161 -4.42 -15.01 -7.58
N ASP A 162 -3.66 -15.62 -8.50
CA ASP A 162 -2.42 -16.36 -8.20
C ASP A 162 -1.15 -15.46 -8.28
N LEU A 163 -1.28 -14.20 -8.71
CA LEU A 163 -0.20 -13.21 -8.82
C LEU A 163 0.02 -12.45 -7.50
N VAL A 164 0.09 -13.18 -6.40
CA VAL A 164 0.32 -12.64 -5.05
C VAL A 164 1.69 -13.07 -4.56
N TYR A 165 2.66 -12.18 -4.68
CA TYR A 165 4.07 -12.48 -4.47
C TYR A 165 4.58 -11.97 -3.14
N THR A 166 5.62 -12.62 -2.61
CA THR A 166 6.38 -12.19 -1.43
C THR A 166 7.85 -12.62 -1.54
N ARG A 167 8.64 -12.34 -0.50
CA ARG A 167 10.06 -12.73 -0.41
C ARG A 167 10.22 -13.88 0.57
N GLN A 168 11.09 -14.84 0.24
CA GLN A 168 11.42 -15.97 1.12
C GLN A 168 11.94 -15.51 2.50
N GLN A 169 12.66 -14.38 2.53
CA GLN A 169 13.16 -13.80 3.79
C GLN A 169 12.03 -13.26 4.68
N ASP A 170 10.98 -12.68 4.09
CA ASP A 170 9.82 -12.18 4.84
C ASP A 170 8.98 -13.36 5.34
N VAL A 171 8.83 -14.39 4.50
CA VAL A 171 8.17 -15.64 4.88
C VAL A 171 8.83 -16.23 6.12
N LYS A 172 10.17 -16.36 6.09
CA LYS A 172 10.95 -16.84 7.23
C LYS A 172 10.73 -15.97 8.47
N TYR A 173 10.81 -14.64 8.33
CA TYR A 173 10.57 -13.71 9.42
C TYR A 173 9.19 -13.90 10.07
N TRP A 174 8.12 -13.98 9.28
CA TRP A 174 6.76 -14.12 9.81
C TRP A 174 6.52 -15.49 10.45
N LEU A 175 7.06 -16.57 9.88
CA LEU A 175 6.98 -17.90 10.48
C LEU A 175 7.72 -17.96 11.82
N GLU A 176 8.90 -17.34 11.94
CA GLU A 176 9.64 -17.21 13.21
C GLU A 176 8.87 -16.41 14.26
N LYS A 177 7.98 -15.49 13.83
CA LYS A 177 7.07 -14.74 14.70
C LYS A 177 5.75 -15.47 14.99
N GLY A 178 5.58 -16.69 14.52
CA GLY A 178 4.43 -17.54 14.81
C GLY A 178 3.22 -17.31 13.92
N SER A 179 3.37 -16.62 12.78
CA SER A 179 2.31 -16.53 11.77
C SER A 179 2.08 -17.89 11.11
N VAL A 180 0.84 -18.22 10.81
CA VAL A 180 0.44 -19.52 10.22
C VAL A 180 -0.16 -19.29 8.84
N PHE A 181 0.65 -19.37 7.79
CA PHE A 181 0.22 -19.18 6.41
C PHE A 181 1.01 -20.12 5.49
N ASP A 182 0.52 -20.32 4.28
CA ASP A 182 1.14 -21.21 3.30
C ASP A 182 1.67 -20.39 2.11
N VAL A 183 2.82 -20.81 1.59
CA VAL A 183 3.35 -20.36 0.30
C VAL A 183 3.29 -21.51 -0.68
N PHE A 184 3.20 -21.20 -1.97
CA PHE A 184 3.31 -22.24 -2.99
C PHE A 184 4.69 -22.90 -2.90
N PRO A 185 4.79 -24.25 -3.02
CA PRO A 185 6.02 -25.00 -2.81
C PRO A 185 7.11 -24.75 -3.88
N GLN A 186 6.78 -24.01 -4.94
CA GLN A 186 7.69 -23.71 -6.02
C GLN A 186 8.67 -22.61 -5.58
N SER A 187 9.97 -22.94 -5.53
CA SER A 187 11.02 -21.92 -5.46
C SER A 187 11.04 -21.16 -6.77
N LEU A 188 10.51 -19.94 -6.78
CA LEU A 188 10.55 -19.06 -7.94
C LEU A 188 11.95 -18.43 -8.01
N ASN A 189 12.90 -19.10 -8.66
CA ASN A 189 14.25 -18.55 -8.89
C ASN A 189 14.21 -17.48 -9.97
N VAL A 190 13.78 -16.28 -9.59
CA VAL A 190 13.70 -15.11 -10.49
C VAL A 190 15.07 -14.73 -11.06
N THR A 191 16.14 -14.90 -10.29
CA THR A 191 17.51 -14.53 -10.68
C THR A 191 18.08 -15.37 -11.82
N ASP A 192 17.58 -16.59 -12.00
CA ASP A 192 18.10 -17.53 -13.01
C ASP A 192 17.34 -17.39 -14.35
N LEU A 193 16.29 -16.58 -14.37
CA LEU A 193 15.44 -16.36 -15.54
C LEU A 193 15.90 -15.16 -16.35
N GLN A 194 15.72 -15.25 -17.66
CA GLN A 194 15.89 -14.11 -18.56
C GLN A 194 14.79 -13.07 -18.30
N SER A 195 15.11 -11.80 -18.53
CA SER A 195 14.14 -10.71 -18.48
C SER A 195 13.00 -10.93 -19.49
N CYS A 196 11.76 -10.60 -19.12
CA CYS A 196 10.63 -10.68 -20.05
C CYS A 196 10.82 -9.73 -21.24
N SER A 197 11.50 -8.59 -21.05
CA SER A 197 11.92 -7.68 -22.12
C SER A 197 12.86 -8.33 -23.16
N SER A 198 13.65 -9.33 -22.78
CA SER A 198 14.65 -9.99 -23.65
C SER A 198 14.12 -11.23 -24.38
N THR A 199 12.98 -11.76 -23.94
CA THR A 199 12.39 -12.99 -24.47
C THR A 199 11.47 -12.66 -25.65
N THR A 200 11.49 -13.40 -26.75
CA THR A 200 10.59 -13.16 -27.89
C THR A 200 9.34 -14.03 -27.87
N ASP A 201 9.43 -15.24 -27.31
CA ASP A 201 8.32 -16.19 -27.20
C ASP A 201 7.28 -15.74 -26.15
N PRO A 202 6.02 -15.46 -26.53
CA PRO A 202 4.97 -15.02 -25.60
C PRO A 202 4.64 -16.02 -24.48
N TRP A 203 4.94 -17.30 -24.68
CA TRP A 203 4.56 -18.39 -23.78
C TRP A 203 5.68 -18.83 -22.84
N GLN A 204 6.90 -18.32 -23.04
CA GLN A 204 8.02 -18.67 -22.19
C GLN A 204 7.93 -17.98 -20.82
N PRO A 205 8.37 -18.68 -19.74
CA PRO A 205 8.53 -18.08 -18.44
C PRO A 205 9.72 -17.13 -18.42
N CYS A 206 9.61 -16.05 -17.65
CA CYS A 206 10.63 -15.00 -17.58
C CYS A 206 10.56 -14.24 -16.25
N ALA A 207 11.58 -13.42 -15.99
CA ALA A 207 11.60 -12.47 -14.88
C ALA A 207 10.97 -11.15 -15.33
N CYS A 208 9.86 -10.77 -14.71
CA CYS A 208 9.11 -9.54 -14.98
C CYS A 208 9.47 -8.46 -13.95
N SER A 209 9.65 -7.21 -14.38
CA SER A 209 9.89 -6.08 -13.48
C SER A 209 8.67 -5.16 -13.40
N TYR A 210 8.23 -4.77 -12.21
CA TYR A 210 7.19 -3.74 -12.01
C TYR A 210 7.72 -2.60 -11.13
N ARG A 211 7.42 -1.36 -11.50
CA ARG A 211 7.84 -0.16 -10.76
C ARG A 211 6.63 0.60 -10.22
N LEU A 212 6.74 1.07 -8.98
CA LEU A 212 5.71 1.84 -8.30
C LEU A 212 6.37 2.98 -7.53
N ASN A 213 5.82 4.19 -7.59
CA ASN A 213 6.30 5.32 -6.80
C ASN A 213 5.20 5.81 -5.86
N LEU A 214 5.52 5.96 -4.58
CA LEU A 214 4.72 6.77 -3.67
C LEU A 214 5.29 8.18 -3.70
N GLU A 215 4.55 9.10 -4.32
CA GLU A 215 5.04 10.47 -4.59
C GLU A 215 5.01 11.35 -3.35
N TRP A 216 4.11 11.05 -2.41
CA TRP A 216 4.00 11.76 -1.16
C TRP A 216 3.49 10.81 -0.07
N PHE A 217 4.12 10.80 1.10
CA PHE A 217 3.54 10.20 2.29
C PHE A 217 4.16 10.79 3.56
N PRO A 218 3.40 10.94 4.65
CA PRO A 218 3.94 11.39 5.94
C PRO A 218 4.86 10.33 6.56
N CYS A 219 6.16 10.64 6.62
CA CYS A 219 7.20 9.68 7.02
C CYS A 219 7.85 10.01 8.39
N GLN A 220 7.66 11.23 8.90
CA GLN A 220 8.17 11.62 10.22
C GLN A 220 7.31 12.73 10.83
N LEU A 221 7.20 12.77 12.17
CA LEU A 221 6.65 13.92 12.88
C LEU A 221 7.74 14.99 13.11
N LYS A 222 7.36 16.27 12.99
CA LYS A 222 8.25 17.42 13.18
C LYS A 222 7.60 18.50 14.05
N TYR A 223 8.43 19.33 14.68
CA TYR A 223 8.00 20.55 15.39
C TYR A 223 6.86 20.35 16.38
N CYS A 224 6.87 19.22 17.09
CA CYS A 224 5.86 18.94 18.10
C CYS A 224 5.99 19.91 19.27
N ARG A 225 5.00 20.80 19.43
CA ARG A 225 4.95 21.75 20.54
C ARG A 225 3.76 21.41 21.43
N GLY A 226 4.05 21.12 22.68
CA GLY A 226 3.07 21.13 23.77
C GLY A 226 3.43 22.29 24.70
N GLN A 227 2.55 23.28 24.82
CA GLN A 227 2.72 24.32 25.81
C GLN A 227 1.34 24.67 26.41
N GLY A 228 1.16 24.33 27.69
CA GLY A 228 -0.05 24.67 28.46
C GLY A 228 -1.30 23.87 28.07
N SER A 229 -2.47 24.54 28.09
CA SER A 229 -3.80 23.96 27.82
C SER A 229 -4.12 23.75 26.33
N ASN A 230 -3.22 24.11 25.42
CA ASN A 230 -3.44 23.92 23.99
C ASN A 230 -3.14 22.46 23.57
N PRO A 231 -3.99 21.86 22.71
CA PRO A 231 -3.76 20.50 22.24
C PRO A 231 -2.41 20.40 21.51
N TYR A 232 -1.70 19.29 21.77
CA TYR A 232 -0.39 18.98 21.19
C TYR A 232 -0.47 18.99 19.66
N LYS A 233 0.29 19.88 19.01
CA LYS A 233 0.33 20.00 17.54
C LYS A 233 1.73 19.63 17.05
N CYS A 234 1.77 18.72 16.08
CA CYS A 234 2.96 18.37 15.31
C CYS A 234 2.75 18.72 13.84
N GLY A 235 3.82 19.14 13.17
CA GLY A 235 3.91 19.07 11.72
C GLY A 235 4.38 17.69 11.27
N ILE A 236 4.48 17.50 9.96
CA ILE A 236 5.02 16.30 9.34
C ILE A 236 6.24 16.64 8.48
N LYS A 237 7.10 15.64 8.29
CA LYS A 237 7.97 15.51 7.13
C LYS A 237 7.26 14.61 6.12
N SER A 238 7.15 15.04 4.88
CA SER A 238 6.71 14.16 3.79
C SER A 238 7.90 13.54 3.06
N CYS A 239 7.75 12.31 2.61
CA CYS A 239 8.73 11.60 1.81
C CYS A 239 8.12 11.12 0.49
N SER A 240 8.97 10.85 -0.49
CA SER A 240 8.64 10.02 -1.66
C SER A 240 9.57 8.82 -1.70
N LYS A 241 9.10 7.70 -2.27
CA LYS A 241 9.89 6.46 -2.36
C LYS A 241 9.43 5.64 -3.57
N GLY A 242 10.41 5.23 -4.37
CA GLY A 242 10.20 4.28 -5.46
C GLY A 242 10.40 2.85 -5.01
N TYR A 243 9.69 1.93 -5.64
CA TYR A 243 9.76 0.50 -5.43
C TYR A 243 9.92 -0.19 -6.77
N ARG A 244 10.79 -1.21 -6.81
CA ARG A 244 10.95 -2.11 -7.95
C ARG A 244 10.74 -3.53 -7.47
N PHE A 245 9.87 -4.26 -8.15
CA PHE A 245 9.58 -5.67 -7.89
C PHE A 245 10.02 -6.48 -9.09
N ASP A 246 10.94 -7.43 -8.89
CA ASP A 246 11.33 -8.40 -9.90
C ASP A 246 10.73 -9.76 -9.48
N PHE A 247 9.94 -10.39 -10.35
CA PHE A 247 9.13 -11.57 -10.01
C PHE A 247 8.99 -12.54 -11.17
N TYR A 248 8.68 -13.79 -10.85
CA TYR A 248 8.43 -14.83 -11.84
C TYR A 248 7.11 -14.61 -12.57
N MET A 249 7.15 -14.68 -13.90
CA MET A 249 5.96 -14.72 -14.74
C MET A 249 5.94 -16.02 -15.55
N PRO A 250 4.86 -16.84 -15.51
CA PRO A 250 4.78 -18.08 -16.26
C PRO A 250 4.76 -17.89 -17.79
N HIS A 251 4.24 -16.76 -18.27
CA HIS A 251 4.18 -16.43 -19.69
C HIS A 251 4.50 -14.96 -19.91
N LYS A 252 5.46 -14.65 -20.80
CA LYS A 252 5.81 -13.28 -21.18
C LYS A 252 4.59 -12.39 -21.48
N GLN A 253 3.59 -12.91 -22.20
CA GLN A 253 2.39 -12.14 -22.56
C GLN A 253 1.56 -11.63 -21.37
N LEU A 254 1.82 -12.11 -20.14
CA LEU A 254 1.18 -11.64 -18.91
C LEU A 254 2.01 -10.57 -18.19
N CYS A 255 3.16 -10.20 -18.72
CA CYS A 255 4.04 -9.16 -18.22
C CYS A 255 3.93 -7.94 -19.15
N LEU A 256 2.84 -7.18 -19.01
CA LEU A 256 2.43 -6.17 -19.99
C LEU A 256 3.18 -4.83 -19.88
N TRP A 257 3.89 -4.63 -18.78
CA TRP A 257 4.49 -3.35 -18.36
C TRP A 257 6.03 -3.39 -18.33
N ASP A 258 6.64 -4.55 -18.55
CA ASP A 258 8.10 -4.72 -18.58
C ASP A 258 8.67 -4.30 -19.93
N GLU A 259 8.39 -3.06 -20.29
CA GLU A 259 9.09 -2.37 -21.36
C GLU A 259 10.17 -1.50 -20.74
N ASP A 260 11.37 -1.53 -21.36
CA ASP A 260 12.48 -0.67 -21.00
C ASP A 260 12.08 0.79 -21.23
N ASN A 261 11.43 1.39 -20.22
CA ASN A 261 11.21 2.82 -20.16
C ASN A 261 12.57 3.48 -19.87
N TYR A 262 13.37 3.56 -20.93
CA TYR A 262 14.54 4.39 -21.04
C TYR A 262 14.06 5.85 -21.05
N TYR A 263 13.83 6.43 -19.88
CA TYR A 263 13.94 7.87 -19.72
C TYR A 263 14.68 8.21 -18.41
N PRO A 264 15.79 8.98 -18.50
CA PRO A 264 16.62 9.37 -17.37
C PRO A 264 15.95 10.37 -16.42
#